data_AF-A0A256YVL3-F1
#
_entry.id   AF-A0A256YVL3-F1
#
_cell.length_a   1.000
_cell.length_b   1.000
_cell.length_c   1.000
_cell.angle_alpha   90.00
_cell.angle_beta   90.00
_cell.angle_gamma   90.00
#
_symmetry.space_group_name_H-M   'P 1'
#
loop_
_entity.id
_entity.type
_entity.pdbx_description
1 polymer ?
#
loop_
_entity_poly.entity_id
_entity_poly.type
_entity_poly.pdbx_seq_one_letter_code
_entity_poly.pdbx_strand_id
1 'polypeptide(L)'
;MLGKATRLQVKVRERIDSYIKGKTEGISTPPSTVDEALKLNLSQLLRGLTDEGRINRAETIRESHVSIKRGPRGEVTAKIKEYTVEIDPSRRTILHNCEDWIEILSEKRLCKHVVRVFLSLPLESSKKILADLLVNREKWRFEAA
;
A
#
# COMPACT_ATOMS: atom_id res chain seq x y z
N MET A 1 -27.19 8.16 -26.30
CA MET A 1 -26.06 7.33 -26.77
C MET A 1 -25.01 7.31 -25.68
N LEU A 2 -24.76 6.16 -25.03
CA LEU A 2 -23.87 6.07 -23.87
C LEU A 2 -22.41 6.27 -24.27
N GLY A 3 -21.75 7.22 -23.60
CA GLY A 3 -20.35 7.59 -23.79
C GLY A 3 -19.40 6.45 -23.46
N LYS A 4 -18.47 6.18 -24.38
CA LYS A 4 -17.38 5.22 -24.19
C LYS A 4 -16.54 5.66 -22.99
N ALA A 5 -16.43 4.81 -21.96
CA ALA A 5 -15.60 5.09 -20.80
C ALA A 5 -14.15 5.34 -21.24
N THR A 6 -13.53 6.40 -20.72
CA THR A 6 -12.13 6.71 -21.03
C THR A 6 -11.20 5.65 -20.42
N ARG A 7 -9.99 5.46 -20.98
CA ARG A 7 -9.00 4.51 -20.42
C ARG A 7 -8.71 4.76 -18.93
N LEU A 8 -8.81 6.01 -18.48
CA LEU A 8 -8.66 6.38 -17.08
C LEU A 8 -9.83 5.88 -16.22
N GLN A 9 -11.07 6.04 -16.68
CA GLN A 9 -12.27 5.54 -15.99
C GLN A 9 -12.26 4.01 -15.86
N VAL A 10 -11.78 3.29 -16.89
CA VAL A 10 -11.64 1.83 -16.84
C VAL A 10 -10.61 1.41 -15.79
N LYS A 11 -9.41 2.00 -15.79
CA LYS A 11 -8.36 1.69 -14.81
C LYS A 11 -8.77 2.00 -13.37
N VAL A 12 -9.49 3.10 -13.16
CA VAL A 12 -10.04 3.46 -11.84
C VAL A 12 -11.07 2.42 -11.40
N ARG A 13 -11.98 2.01 -12.29
CA ARG A 13 -12.99 0.99 -11.99
C ARG A 13 -12.38 -0.38 -11.67
N GLU A 14 -11.46 -0.86 -12.49
CA GLU A 14 -10.77 -2.14 -12.27
C GLU A 14 -10.05 -2.17 -10.91
N ARG A 15 -9.44 -1.05 -10.51
CA ARG A 15 -8.82 -0.90 -9.20
C ARG A 15 -9.84 -1.02 -8.06
N ILE A 16 -10.98 -0.32 -8.18
CA ILE A 16 -12.05 -0.35 -7.18
C ILE A 16 -12.63 -1.77 -7.06
N ASP A 17 -12.96 -2.41 -8.18
CA ASP A 17 -13.56 -3.75 -8.19
C ASP A 17 -12.59 -4.81 -7.60
N SER A 18 -11.31 -4.76 -8.00
CA SER A 18 -10.27 -5.66 -7.46
C SER A 18 -10.06 -5.47 -5.95
N TYR A 19 -10.16 -4.22 -5.48
CA TYR A 19 -10.01 -3.91 -4.07
C TYR A 19 -11.23 -4.35 -3.24
N ILE A 20 -12.45 -4.08 -3.72
CA ILE A 20 -13.70 -4.46 -3.04
C ILE A 20 -13.85 -5.97 -2.95
N LYS A 21 -13.67 -6.70 -4.07
CA LYS A 21 -13.70 -8.17 -4.07
C LYS A 21 -12.68 -8.76 -3.09
N GLY A 22 -11.54 -8.09 -2.98
CA GLY A 22 -10.52 -8.46 -2.02
C GLY A 22 -10.94 -8.28 -0.58
N LYS A 23 -11.80 -7.33 -0.23
CA LYS A 23 -12.24 -7.08 1.17
C LYS A 23 -12.95 -8.29 1.78
N THR A 24 -13.62 -9.10 0.96
CA THR A 24 -14.40 -10.28 1.39
C THR A 24 -13.63 -11.60 1.40
N GLU A 25 -12.53 -11.75 0.65
CA GLU A 25 -11.95 -13.08 0.36
C GLU A 25 -10.75 -13.51 1.25
N GLY A 26 -10.31 -12.71 2.24
CA GLY A 26 -9.25 -13.12 3.18
C GLY A 26 -7.93 -13.60 2.51
N ILE A 27 -6.99 -14.14 3.28
CA ILE A 27 -5.88 -14.97 2.75
C ILE A 27 -6.00 -16.32 3.45
N SER A 28 -6.27 -17.40 2.70
CA SER A 28 -6.36 -18.75 3.29
C SER A 28 -4.99 -19.35 3.56
N THR A 29 -4.00 -19.02 2.73
CA THR A 29 -2.63 -19.52 2.80
C THR A 29 -1.65 -18.36 2.56
N PRO A 30 -0.72 -18.08 3.49
CA PRO A 30 0.29 -17.05 3.28
C PRO A 30 1.16 -17.38 2.05
N PRO A 31 1.42 -16.41 1.15
CA PRO A 31 2.29 -16.65 0.00
C PRO A 31 3.73 -16.87 0.45
N SER A 32 4.40 -17.84 -0.16
CA SER A 32 5.80 -18.17 0.11
C SER A 32 6.77 -17.52 -0.87
N THR A 33 6.28 -17.13 -2.04
CA THR A 33 7.06 -16.47 -3.10
C THR A 33 6.43 -15.15 -3.54
N VAL A 34 7.23 -14.26 -4.12
CA VAL A 34 6.75 -12.97 -4.65
C VAL A 34 5.73 -13.19 -5.78
N ASP A 35 5.94 -14.20 -6.62
CA ASP A 35 5.02 -14.53 -7.72
C ASP A 35 3.66 -15.03 -7.22
N GLU A 36 3.63 -15.80 -6.12
CA GLU A 36 2.39 -16.15 -5.43
C GLU A 36 1.71 -14.91 -4.84
N ALA A 37 2.46 -14.05 -4.16
CA ALA A 37 1.93 -12.83 -3.58
C ALA A 37 1.36 -11.87 -4.65
N LEU A 38 1.97 -11.78 -5.83
CA LEU A 38 1.48 -10.96 -6.94
C LEU A 38 0.13 -11.41 -7.49
N LYS A 39 -0.28 -12.68 -7.30
CA LYS A 39 -1.60 -13.18 -7.67
C LYS A 39 -2.70 -12.67 -6.72
N LEU A 40 -2.33 -12.27 -5.50
CA LEU A 40 -3.27 -11.69 -4.54
C LEU A 40 -3.74 -10.31 -5.01
N ASN A 41 -4.96 -9.94 -4.62
CA ASN A 41 -5.45 -8.57 -4.83
C ASN A 41 -4.87 -7.59 -3.80
N LEU A 42 -5.06 -6.29 -4.04
CA LEU A 42 -4.50 -5.24 -3.19
C LEU A 42 -4.97 -5.35 -1.72
N SER A 43 -6.24 -5.67 -1.51
CA SER A 43 -6.82 -5.76 -0.17
C SER A 43 -6.23 -6.94 0.62
N GLN A 44 -6.03 -8.09 -0.05
CA GLN A 44 -5.35 -9.25 0.52
C GLN A 44 -3.91 -8.90 0.95
N LEU A 45 -3.14 -8.29 0.04
CA LEU A 45 -1.76 -7.86 0.34
C LEU A 45 -1.69 -6.94 1.56
N LEU A 46 -2.59 -5.95 1.64
CA LEU A 46 -2.66 -5.02 2.77
C LEU A 46 -3.02 -5.73 4.08
N ARG A 47 -4.00 -6.64 4.07
CA ARG A 47 -4.37 -7.43 5.26
C ARG A 47 -3.26 -8.36 5.73
N GLY A 48 -2.37 -8.78 4.84
CA GLY A 48 -1.16 -9.51 5.22
C GLY A 48 -0.21 -8.66 6.08
N LEU A 49 -0.26 -7.33 5.96
CA LEU A 49 0.73 -6.40 6.52
C LEU A 49 0.18 -5.49 7.63
N THR A 50 -1.13 -5.50 7.85
CA THR A 50 -1.80 -4.73 8.91
C THR A 50 -3.22 -5.26 9.15
N ASP A 51 -3.85 -4.83 10.25
CA ASP A 51 -5.26 -5.12 10.54
C ASP A 51 -6.26 -4.28 9.73
N GLU A 52 -7.50 -4.73 9.70
CA GLU A 52 -8.63 -4.08 9.01
C GLU A 52 -8.92 -2.68 9.56
N GLY A 53 -8.78 -2.45 10.86
CA GLY A 53 -9.01 -1.15 11.48
C GLY A 53 -8.08 -0.08 10.92
N ARG A 54 -6.80 -0.40 10.76
CA ARG A 54 -5.80 0.48 10.13
C ARG A 54 -6.09 0.72 8.65
N ILE A 55 -6.56 -0.29 7.92
CA ILE A 55 -6.98 -0.15 6.51
C ILE A 55 -8.19 0.78 6.40
N ASN A 56 -9.23 0.56 7.19
CA ASN A 56 -10.43 1.40 7.20
C ASN A 56 -10.08 2.87 7.54
N ARG A 57 -9.20 3.10 8.52
CA ARG A 57 -8.71 4.46 8.84
C ARG A 57 -7.86 5.07 7.72
N ALA A 58 -7.20 4.27 6.89
CA ALA A 58 -6.47 4.77 5.74
C ALA A 58 -7.42 5.20 4.61
N GLU A 59 -8.52 4.46 4.39
CA GLU A 59 -9.56 4.80 3.42
C GLU A 59 -10.23 6.16 3.73
N THR A 60 -10.36 6.52 5.01
CA THR A 60 -10.97 7.81 5.43
C THR A 60 -10.05 9.03 5.26
N ILE A 61 -8.75 8.84 5.01
CA ILE A 61 -7.85 9.95 4.70
C ILE A 61 -8.23 10.52 3.33
N ARG A 62 -8.54 11.81 3.25
CA ARG A 62 -8.94 12.44 1.98
C ARG A 62 -7.78 12.43 0.98
N GLU A 63 -8.10 12.22 -0.30
CA GLU A 63 -7.10 12.27 -1.38
C GLU A 63 -6.41 13.63 -1.46
N SER A 64 -7.15 14.70 -1.19
CA SER A 64 -6.62 16.08 -1.12
C SER A 64 -5.56 16.28 -0.03
N HIS A 65 -5.43 15.37 0.95
CA HIS A 65 -4.39 15.44 1.98
C HIS A 65 -3.11 14.71 1.58
N VAL A 66 -3.09 14.04 0.43
CA VAL A 66 -1.99 13.18 0.00
C VAL A 66 -1.29 13.81 -1.21
N SER A 67 0.00 14.08 -1.06
CA SER A 67 0.87 14.48 -2.17
C SER A 67 1.93 13.42 -2.36
N ILE A 68 2.08 12.89 -3.59
CA ILE A 68 3.04 11.82 -3.90
C ILE A 68 4.01 12.28 -4.99
N LYS A 69 5.30 12.06 -4.75
CA LYS A 69 6.37 12.16 -5.74
C LYS A 69 6.98 10.77 -5.94
N ARG A 70 7.31 10.45 -7.20
CA ARG A 70 7.95 9.18 -7.58
C ARG A 70 9.35 9.45 -8.11
N GLY A 71 10.33 8.73 -7.58
CA GLY A 71 11.70 8.72 -8.05
C GLY A 71 11.88 7.86 -9.30
N PRO A 72 13.00 8.05 -10.03
CA PRO A 72 13.28 7.34 -11.27
C PRO A 72 13.51 5.84 -11.08
N ARG A 73 13.86 5.38 -9.87
CA ARG A 73 14.08 3.95 -9.57
C ARG A 73 12.93 3.35 -8.76
N GLY A 74 11.78 4.02 -8.73
CA GLY A 74 10.60 3.54 -8.02
C GLY A 74 10.51 3.96 -6.56
N GLU A 75 11.39 4.85 -6.10
CA GLU A 75 11.25 5.49 -4.79
C GLU A 75 9.93 6.27 -4.73
N VAL A 76 9.30 6.30 -3.56
CA VAL A 76 8.06 7.03 -3.32
C VAL A 76 8.24 7.92 -2.11
N THR A 77 8.05 9.23 -2.29
CA THR A 77 7.97 10.19 -1.20
C THR A 77 6.55 10.72 -1.16
N ALA A 78 5.88 10.60 -0.04
CA ALA A 78 4.53 11.11 0.18
C ALA A 78 4.49 12.07 1.36
N LYS A 79 3.71 13.15 1.22
CA LYS A 79 3.26 13.97 2.35
C LYS A 79 1.78 13.70 2.61
N ILE A 80 1.45 13.44 3.87
CA ILE A 80 0.09 13.23 4.34
C ILE A 80 -0.14 14.19 5.51
N LYS A 81 -0.74 15.35 5.19
CA LYS A 81 -0.76 16.51 6.10
C LYS A 81 0.66 16.86 6.59
N GLU A 82 0.90 16.81 7.91
CA GLU A 82 2.18 17.05 8.57
C GLU A 82 3.18 15.87 8.50
N TYR A 83 2.72 14.68 8.11
CA TYR A 83 3.57 13.48 8.11
C TYR A 83 4.21 13.19 6.75
N THR A 84 5.38 12.57 6.77
CA THR A 84 6.13 12.10 5.59
C THR A 84 6.20 10.58 5.57
N VAL A 85 6.03 9.99 4.39
CA VAL A 85 6.26 8.56 4.15
C VAL A 85 7.26 8.46 3.00
N GLU A 86 8.37 7.77 3.21
CA GLU A 86 9.34 7.45 2.16
C GLU A 86 9.46 5.94 2.02
N ILE A 87 9.37 5.46 0.79
CA ILE A 87 9.46 4.04 0.45
C ILE A 87 10.55 3.91 -0.60
N ASP A 88 11.57 3.12 -0.28
CA ASP A 88 12.64 2.75 -1.19
C ASP A 88 12.60 1.22 -1.41
N PRO A 89 11.98 0.74 -2.51
CA PRO A 89 11.93 -0.68 -2.81
C PRO A 89 13.30 -1.31 -3.08
N SER A 90 14.27 -0.52 -3.59
CA SER A 90 15.62 -1.02 -3.89
C SER A 90 16.40 -1.29 -2.61
N ARG A 91 16.25 -0.42 -1.60
CA ARG A 91 16.86 -0.58 -0.27
C ARG A 91 16.00 -1.34 0.73
N ARG A 92 14.77 -1.71 0.33
CA ARG A 92 13.72 -2.32 1.15
C ARG A 92 13.49 -1.54 2.43
N THR A 93 13.22 -0.25 2.30
CA THR A 93 13.04 0.64 3.45
C THR A 93 11.70 1.36 3.37
N ILE A 94 11.05 1.47 4.52
CA ILE A 94 9.93 2.38 4.75
C ILE A 94 10.31 3.29 5.91
N LEU A 95 10.35 4.58 5.64
CA LEU A 95 10.61 5.63 6.62
C LEU A 95 9.33 6.44 6.82
N HIS A 96 8.94 6.64 8.08
CA HIS A 96 7.75 7.43 8.40
C HIS A 96 7.84 8.03 9.81
N ASN A 97 7.22 9.19 10.02
CA ASN A 97 7.42 10.02 11.21
C ASN A 97 6.14 10.21 12.08
N CYS A 98 5.10 9.38 11.95
CA CYS A 98 3.93 9.52 12.83
C CYS A 98 4.08 8.73 14.13
N GLU A 99 3.45 9.21 15.20
CA GLU A 99 3.41 8.55 16.52
C GLU A 99 2.99 7.06 16.40
N ASP A 100 1.83 6.80 15.76
CA ASP A 100 1.29 5.45 15.53
C ASP A 100 2.31 4.50 14.84
N TRP A 101 3.28 5.02 14.12
CA TRP A 101 4.29 4.24 13.39
C TRP A 101 5.46 3.87 14.29
N ILE A 102 5.96 4.84 15.06
CA ILE A 102 7.04 4.63 16.02
C ILE A 102 6.67 3.50 16.99
N GLU A 103 5.43 3.52 17.49
CA GLU A 103 4.91 2.51 18.42
C GLU A 103 4.85 1.09 17.82
N ILE A 104 4.64 0.96 16.51
CA ILE A 104 4.45 -0.36 15.84
C ILE A 104 5.65 -0.80 15.00
N LEU A 105 6.78 -0.09 15.06
CA LEU A 105 7.98 -0.38 14.28
C LEU A 105 8.44 -1.84 14.44
N SER A 106 8.44 -2.34 15.68
CA SER A 106 8.89 -3.69 16.03
C SER A 106 7.98 -4.79 15.46
N GLU A 107 6.69 -4.48 15.24
CA GLU A 107 5.72 -5.41 14.66
C GLU A 107 5.83 -5.51 13.13
N LYS A 108 6.62 -4.63 12.49
CA LYS A 108 6.71 -4.49 11.02
C LYS A 108 5.33 -4.44 10.36
N ARG A 109 4.39 -3.74 11.00
CA ARG A 109 3.04 -3.49 10.51
C ARG A 109 2.96 -2.13 9.84
N LEU A 110 2.07 -2.01 8.86
CA LEU A 110 1.84 -0.74 8.18
C LEU A 110 0.92 0.16 9.01
N CYS A 111 1.32 1.41 9.25
CA CYS A 111 0.40 2.40 9.81
C CYS A 111 -0.63 2.83 8.74
N LYS A 112 -1.70 3.52 9.17
CA LYS A 112 -2.75 4.03 8.27
C LYS A 112 -2.20 4.96 7.16
N HIS A 113 -1.16 5.73 7.43
CA HIS A 113 -0.58 6.65 6.46
C HIS A 113 0.16 5.89 5.36
N VAL A 114 0.97 4.88 5.71
CA VAL A 114 1.67 4.06 4.72
C VAL A 114 0.67 3.26 3.88
N VAL A 115 -0.37 2.70 4.49
CA VAL A 115 -1.49 2.08 3.74
C VAL A 115 -2.11 3.08 2.76
N ARG A 116 -2.35 4.32 3.19
CA ARG A 116 -2.92 5.36 2.33
C ARG A 116 -2.05 5.65 1.11
N VAL A 117 -0.72 5.63 1.24
CA VAL A 117 0.20 5.77 0.11
C VAL A 117 -0.04 4.65 -0.91
N PHE A 118 -0.10 3.39 -0.48
CA PHE A 118 -0.39 2.27 -1.37
C PHE A 118 -1.78 2.31 -2.00
N LEU A 119 -2.78 2.84 -1.28
CA LEU A 119 -4.12 3.11 -1.82
C LEU A 119 -4.16 4.30 -2.80
N SER A 120 -3.09 5.08 -2.91
CA SER A 120 -3.00 6.25 -3.80
C SER A 120 -2.08 6.00 -5.01
N LEU A 121 -1.06 5.14 -4.86
CA LEU A 121 -0.15 4.73 -5.94
C LEU A 121 -0.86 3.95 -7.07
N PRO A 122 -0.30 3.88 -8.28
CA PRO A 122 -0.81 2.99 -9.33
C PRO A 122 -0.87 1.54 -8.84
N LEU A 123 -1.96 0.82 -9.15
CA LEU A 123 -2.23 -0.54 -8.65
C LEU A 123 -1.04 -1.48 -8.82
N GLU A 124 -0.45 -1.53 -10.01
CA GLU A 124 0.70 -2.38 -10.31
C GLU A 124 1.93 -2.05 -9.45
N SER A 125 2.21 -0.76 -9.23
CA SER A 125 3.30 -0.33 -8.36
C SER A 125 3.05 -0.75 -6.92
N SER A 126 1.83 -0.54 -6.41
CA SER A 126 1.45 -0.94 -5.06
C SER A 126 1.58 -2.44 -4.87
N LYS A 127 1.03 -3.24 -5.79
CA LYS A 127 1.08 -4.70 -5.73
C LYS A 127 2.51 -5.23 -5.73
N LYS A 128 3.38 -4.71 -6.60
CA LYS A 128 4.80 -5.13 -6.66
C LYS A 128 5.52 -4.90 -5.35
N ILE A 129 5.38 -3.70 -4.77
CA ILE A 129 6.05 -3.36 -3.51
C ILE A 129 5.48 -4.19 -2.36
N LEU A 130 4.15 -4.27 -2.24
CA LEU A 130 3.49 -5.00 -1.16
C LEU A 130 3.75 -6.51 -1.24
N ALA A 131 3.86 -7.09 -2.44
CA ALA A 131 4.20 -8.50 -2.63
C ALA A 131 5.62 -8.80 -2.14
N ASP A 132 6.61 -7.99 -2.52
CA ASP A 132 7.98 -8.16 -2.00
C ASP A 132 8.04 -7.94 -0.49
N LEU A 133 7.36 -6.90 0.02
CA LEU A 133 7.28 -6.61 1.45
C LEU A 133 6.61 -7.73 2.25
N LEU A 134 5.53 -8.32 1.75
CA LEU A 134 4.81 -9.40 2.41
C LEU A 134 5.69 -10.65 2.56
N VAL A 135 6.38 -11.04 1.49
CA VAL A 135 7.19 -12.26 1.43
C VAL A 135 8.56 -12.07 2.09
N ASN A 136 9.19 -10.90 1.89
CA ASN A 136 10.52 -10.58 2.40
C ASN A 136 10.47 -9.67 3.62
N ARG A 137 9.39 -9.70 4.43
CA ARG A 137 9.16 -8.76 5.53
C ARG A 137 10.36 -8.58 6.45
N GLU A 138 11.06 -9.66 6.77
CA GLU A 138 12.23 -9.58 7.64
C GLU A 138 13.41 -8.82 7.05
N LYS A 139 13.52 -8.79 5.72
CA LYS A 139 14.55 -8.05 4.99
C LYS A 139 14.20 -6.57 4.79
N TRP A 140 12.94 -6.19 5.05
CA TRP A 140 12.52 -4.80 5.01
C TRP A 140 12.84 -4.10 6.33
N ARG A 141 13.39 -2.89 6.22
CA ARG A 141 13.65 -2.02 7.37
C ARG A 141 12.52 -1.01 7.51
N PHE A 142 11.94 -0.99 8.70
CA PHE A 142 10.94 -0.03 9.11
C PHE A 142 11.68 0.95 10.02
N GLU A 143 11.72 2.22 9.62
CA GLU A 143 12.53 3.25 10.25
C GLU A 143 11.64 4.45 10.62
N ALA A 144 11.95 5.12 11.74
CA ALA A 144 11.35 6.41 12.08
C ALA A 144 12.23 7.55 11.56
N ALA A 145 11.59 8.61 11.06
CA ALA A 145 12.27 9.83 10.60
C ALA A 145 12.37 10.87 11.72
#